data_AF-A0A365ZG12-F1
#
_entry.id   AF-A0A365ZG12-F1
#
_cell.length_a   1.000
_cell.length_b   1.000
_cell.length_c   1.000
_cell.angle_alpha   90.00
_cell.angle_beta   90.00
_cell.angle_gamma   90.00
#
_symmetry.space_group_name_H-M   'P 1'
#
loop_
_entity.id
_entity.type
_entity.pdbx_description
1 polymer ?
#
loop_
_entity_poly.entity_id
_entity_poly.type
_entity_poly.pdbx_seq_one_letter_code
_entity_poly.pdbx_strand_id
1 'polypeptide(L)'
;MGVRERFDVAVISERAGIAKPDPEIYRLTLERMGLSGEECVFVDDQAVNLPPATALGITTVHADGDPGYVGRLAGLLGLTPAPETPRAA
;
A
#
# COMPACT_ATOMS: atom_id res chain seq x y z
N MET A 1 16.89 -8.71 -10.23
CA MET A 1 16.09 -7.49 -9.97
C MET A 1 15.32 -7.69 -8.68
N GLY A 2 15.63 -6.94 -7.63
CA GLY A 2 15.00 -7.09 -6.32
C GLY A 2 13.65 -6.39 -6.25
N VAL A 3 12.80 -6.77 -5.28
CA VAL A 3 11.49 -6.11 -5.06
C VAL A 3 11.61 -4.59 -4.87
N ARG A 4 12.71 -4.12 -4.25
CA ARG A 4 12.96 -2.69 -3.97
C ARG A 4 13.14 -1.84 -5.23
N GLU A 5 13.63 -2.42 -6.32
CA GLU A 5 13.88 -1.70 -7.58
C GLU A 5 12.57 -1.38 -8.33
N ARG A 6 11.43 -1.86 -7.83
CA ARG A 6 10.09 -1.60 -8.39
C ARG A 6 9.36 -0.45 -7.71
N PHE A 7 9.98 0.23 -6.74
CA PHE A 7 9.37 1.29 -5.94
C PHE A 7 10.20 2.56 -6.00
N ASP A 8 9.57 3.69 -6.26
CA ASP A 8 10.21 5.01 -6.23
C ASP A 8 10.55 5.43 -4.78
N VAL A 9 9.70 5.05 -3.83
CA VAL A 9 9.85 5.36 -2.40
C VAL A 9 9.73 4.08 -1.58
N ALA A 10 10.64 3.90 -0.62
CA ALA A 10 10.60 2.81 0.35
C ALA A 10 10.74 3.34 1.78
N VAL A 11 9.75 3.03 2.62
CA VAL A 11 9.80 3.24 4.07
C VAL A 11 9.90 1.87 4.75
N ILE A 12 10.96 1.67 5.52
CA ILE A 12 11.23 0.40 6.21
C ILE A 12 11.17 0.69 7.70
N SER A 13 10.26 0.01 8.40
CA SER A 13 9.97 0.27 9.82
C SER A 13 11.22 0.18 10.71
N GLU A 14 12.06 -0.83 10.50
CA GLU A 14 13.35 -0.99 11.21
C GLU A 14 14.24 0.25 11.08
N ARG A 15 14.30 0.87 9.89
CA ARG A 15 15.10 2.07 9.64
C ARG A 15 14.43 3.35 10.13
N ALA A 16 13.10 3.37 10.14
CA ALA A 16 12.31 4.51 10.58
C ALA A 16 12.12 4.54 12.11
N GLY A 17 12.28 3.40 12.80
CA GLY A 17 11.98 3.26 14.22
C GLY A 17 10.48 3.29 14.55
N ILE A 18 9.61 3.27 13.52
CA ILE A 18 8.16 3.40 13.62
C ILE A 18 7.54 2.30 12.76
N ALA A 19 6.45 1.69 13.21
CA ALA A 19 5.76 0.63 12.50
C ALA A 19 4.25 0.87 12.47
N LYS A 20 3.57 0.35 11.45
CA LYS A 20 2.11 0.28 11.43
C LYS A 20 1.63 -0.51 12.66
N PRO A 21 0.51 -0.14 13.31
CA PRO A 21 -0.49 0.85 12.88
C PRO A 21 -0.22 2.30 13.35
N ASP A 22 1.00 2.64 13.79
CA ASP A 22 1.32 4.02 14.19
C ASP A 22 1.11 5.00 13.02
N PRO A 23 0.23 6.03 13.16
CA PRO A 23 -0.05 7.03 12.13
C PRO A 23 1.20 7.72 11.54
N GLU A 24 2.30 7.83 12.29
CA GLU A 24 3.51 8.51 11.82
C GLU A 24 4.20 7.81 10.64
N ILE A 25 4.08 6.48 10.51
CA ILE A 25 4.69 5.79 9.35
C ILE A 25 3.97 6.14 8.04
N TYR A 26 2.66 6.39 8.09
CA TYR A 26 1.87 6.78 6.94
C TYR A 26 2.18 8.24 6.57
N ARG A 27 2.25 9.14 7.56
CA ARG A 27 2.66 10.54 7.33
C ARG A 27 4.04 10.65 6.71
N LEU A 28 5.01 9.91 7.24
CA LEU A 28 6.36 9.84 6.67
C LEU A 28 6.35 9.31 5.23
N THR A 29 5.49 8.35 4.93
CA THR A 29 5.36 7.81 3.57
C THR A 29 4.80 8.85 2.62
N LEU A 30 3.70 9.52 2.99
CA LEU A 30 3.09 10.61 2.21
C LEU A 30 4.08 11.77 1.98
N GLU A 31 4.81 12.18 3.02
CA GLU A 31 5.85 13.21 2.92
C GLU A 31 6.93 12.84 1.91
N ARG A 32 7.44 11.61 1.96
CA ARG A 32 8.47 11.13 1.01
C ARG A 32 7.96 10.97 -0.41
N MET A 33 6.69 10.63 -0.58
CA MET A 33 6.04 10.58 -1.89
C MET A 33 5.70 11.97 -2.44
N GLY A 34 5.58 12.98 -1.56
CA GLY A 34 5.11 14.31 -1.92
C GLY A 34 3.65 14.34 -2.34
N LEU A 35 2.83 13.43 -1.82
CA LEU A 35 1.40 13.27 -2.15
C LEU A 35 0.52 13.47 -0.93
N SER A 36 -0.71 13.92 -1.16
CA SER A 36 -1.77 13.91 -0.15
C SER A 36 -2.34 12.50 0.06
N GLY A 37 -3.04 12.30 1.16
CA GLY A 37 -3.72 11.04 1.41
C GLY A 37 -4.77 10.72 0.35
N GLU A 38 -5.53 11.72 -0.13
CA GLU A 38 -6.61 11.51 -1.10
C GLU A 38 -6.11 11.02 -2.46
N GLU A 39 -4.83 11.23 -2.77
CA GLU A 39 -4.17 10.75 -3.99
C GLU A 39 -3.63 9.32 -3.87
N CYS A 40 -3.71 8.73 -2.67
CA CYS A 40 -3.06 7.46 -2.36
C CYS A 40 -4.05 6.31 -2.13
N VAL A 41 -3.63 5.12 -2.56
CA VAL A 41 -4.27 3.84 -2.18
C VAL A 41 -3.28 3.02 -1.35
N PHE A 42 -3.71 2.56 -0.18
CA PHE A 42 -2.94 1.70 0.71
C PHE A 42 -3.52 0.28 0.75
N VAL A 43 -2.67 -0.70 0.46
CA VAL A 43 -3.03 -2.13 0.44
C VAL A 43 -2.28 -2.83 1.57
N ASP A 44 -3.00 -3.52 2.45
CA ASP A 44 -2.42 -4.27 3.56
C ASP A 44 -3.25 -5.50 3.87
N ASP A 45 -2.61 -6.57 4.34
CA ASP A 45 -3.27 -7.80 4.76
C ASP A 45 -3.79 -7.74 6.20
N GLN A 46 -3.26 -6.83 7.02
CA GLN A 46 -3.69 -6.67 8.40
C GLN A 46 -4.72 -5.55 8.53
N ALA A 47 -5.96 -5.92 8.82
CA ALA A 47 -7.07 -4.98 8.99
C ALA A 47 -6.76 -3.85 9.99
N VAL A 48 -5.97 -4.12 11.04
CA VAL A 48 -5.58 -3.12 12.06
C VAL A 48 -4.77 -1.95 11.48
N ASN A 49 -4.09 -2.16 10.36
CA ASN A 49 -3.28 -1.14 9.70
C ASN A 49 -4.10 -0.18 8.82
N LEU A 50 -5.38 -0.46 8.57
CA LEU A 50 -6.19 0.33 7.63
C LEU A 50 -6.79 1.61 8.26
N PRO A 51 -7.42 1.58 9.46
CA PRO A 51 -8.07 2.77 10.01
C PRO A 51 -7.17 4.00 10.17
N PRO A 52 -5.90 3.88 10.63
CA PRO A 52 -4.98 5.02 10.68
C PRO A 52 -4.69 5.63 9.31
N ALA A 53 -4.58 4.80 8.26
CA ALA A 53 -4.40 5.27 6.90
C ALA A 53 -5.64 6.02 6.39
N THR A 54 -6.83 5.44 6.61
CA THR A 54 -8.12 6.08 6.26
C THR A 54 -8.28 7.44 6.95
N ALA A 55 -7.88 7.54 8.23
CA ALA A 55 -7.95 8.79 8.99
C ALA A 55 -7.05 9.91 8.41
N LEU A 56 -6.09 9.57 7.55
CA LEU A 56 -5.23 10.51 6.82
C LEU A 56 -5.72 10.78 5.39
N GLY A 57 -6.92 10.31 5.02
CA GLY A 57 -7.49 10.48 3.68
C GLY A 57 -7.07 9.39 2.68
N ILE A 58 -6.24 8.43 3.10
CA ILE A 58 -5.76 7.36 2.21
C ILE A 58 -6.89 6.37 1.94
N THR A 59 -7.14 6.08 0.65
CA THR A 59 -8.07 5.01 0.27
C THR A 59 -7.46 3.67 0.63
N THR A 60 -8.17 2.83 1.39
CA THR A 60 -7.62 1.54 1.88
C THR A 60 -8.24 0.34 1.19
N VAL A 61 -7.43 -0.66 0.88
CA VAL A 61 -7.86 -1.97 0.38
C VAL A 61 -7.30 -3.05 1.29
N HIS A 62 -8.19 -3.88 1.86
CA HIS A 62 -7.79 -5.05 2.64
C HIS A 62 -7.46 -6.21 1.68
N ALA A 63 -6.23 -6.71 1.77
CA ALA A 63 -5.77 -7.91 1.07
C ALA A 63 -5.87 -9.14 2.01
N ASP A 64 -7.09 -9.57 2.29
CA ASP A 64 -7.44 -10.65 3.23
C ASP A 64 -7.30 -12.08 2.67
N GLY A 65 -6.62 -12.23 1.53
CA GLY A 65 -6.47 -13.49 0.82
C GLY A 65 -7.51 -13.71 -0.29
N ASP A 66 -8.55 -12.87 -0.42
CA ASP A 66 -9.42 -12.85 -1.58
C ASP A 66 -8.67 -12.32 -2.82
N PRO A 67 -8.43 -13.12 -3.89
CA PRO A 67 -7.74 -12.66 -5.09
C PRO A 67 -8.44 -11.47 -5.78
N GLY A 68 -9.73 -11.23 -5.48
CA GLY A 68 -10.48 -10.08 -5.95
C GLY A 68 -9.90 -8.72 -5.55
N TYR A 69 -9.02 -8.64 -4.54
CA TYR A 69 -8.42 -7.36 -4.12
C TYR A 69 -7.61 -6.68 -5.24
N VAL A 70 -6.98 -7.46 -6.12
CA VAL A 70 -6.21 -6.92 -7.27
C VAL A 70 -7.14 -6.22 -8.25
N GLY A 71 -8.31 -6.79 -8.53
CA GLY A 71 -9.32 -6.17 -9.37
C GLY A 71 -9.88 -4.88 -8.77
N ARG A 72 -10.14 -4.87 -7.45
CA ARG A 72 -10.56 -3.66 -6.73
C ARG A 72 -9.50 -2.56 -6.80
N LEU A 73 -8.23 -2.91 -6.54
CA LEU A 73 -7.11 -1.98 -6.64
C LEU A 73 -6.96 -1.43 -8.05
N ALA A 74 -7.02 -2.28 -9.07
CA ALA A 74 -6.91 -1.86 -10.45
C ALA A 74 -8.03 -0.89 -10.86
N GLY A 75 -9.27 -1.15 -10.41
CA GLY A 75 -10.40 -0.26 -10.62
C GLY A 75 -10.20 1.13 -9.98
N LEU A 76 -9.65 1.19 -8.76
CA LEU A 76 -9.35 2.46 -8.08
C LEU A 76 -8.28 3.27 -8.81
N LEU A 77 -7.31 2.60 -9.44
CA LEU A 77 -6.20 3.24 -10.15
C LEU A 77 -6.50 3.47 -11.64
N GLY A 78 -7.68 3.07 -12.15
CA GLY A 78 -8.00 3.15 -13.57
C GLY A 78 -7.12 2.25 -14.45
N LEU A 79 -6.59 1.16 -13.89
CA LEU A 79 -5.68 0.23 -14.56
C LEU A 79 -6.40 -1.05 -14.98
N THR A 80 -5.87 -1.71 -16.02
CA THR A 80 -6.21 -3.09 -16.34
C THR A 80 -5.13 -4.00 -15.73
N PRO A 81 -5.48 -4.94 -14.84
CA PRO A 81 -4.50 -5.82 -14.23
C PRO A 81 -3.86 -6.70 -15.31
N ALA A 82 -2.54 -6.86 -15.23
CA ALA A 82 -1.82 -7.77 -16.11
C ALA A 82 -2.28 -9.22 -15.87
N PRO A 83 -2.24 -10.09 -16.90
CA PRO A 83 -2.49 -11.51 -16.70
C PRO A 83 -1.53 -12.07 -15.65
N GLU A 84 -2.06 -12.86 -14.71
CA GLU A 84 -1.24 -13.48 -13.66
C GLU A 84 -0.14 -14.33 -14.32
N THR A 85 1.11 -14.02 -14.01
CA THR A 85 2.22 -14.91 -14.38
C THR A 85 2.18 -16.09 -13.41
N PRO A 86 2.13 -17.34 -13.87
CA PRO A 86 2.14 -18.50 -12.99
C PRO A 86 3.33 -18.41 -12.04
N ARG A 87 3.07 -18.47 -10.74
CA ARG A 87 4.14 -18.56 -9.75
C ARG A 87 4.82 -19.90 -9.97
N ALA A 88 6.10 -19.89 -10.36
CA ALA A 88 6.90 -21.10 -10.42
C ALA A 88 6.82 -21.79 -9.04
N ALA A 89 6.39 -23.04 -9.03
CA ALA A 89 6.25 -23.87 -7.84
C ALA A 89 7.58 -24.08 -7.13
#